data_AF-E0ND64-F1
#
_entry.id   AF-E0ND64-F1
#
_cell.length_a   1.000
_cell.length_b   1.000
_cell.length_c   1.000
_cell.angle_alpha   90.00
_cell.angle_beta   90.00
_cell.angle_gamma   90.00
#
_symmetry.space_group_name_H-M   'P 1'
#
loop_
_entity.id
_entity.type
_entity.pdbx_description
1 polymer ?
#
loop_
_entity_poly.entity_id
_entity_poly.type
_entity_poly.pdbx_seq_one_letter_code
_entity_poly.pdbx_strand_id
1 'polypeptide(L)'
;FKDKVELTAEQAKAANLAGIGRLRDLREAAALSGDLANMLKAYSAAETKEAQLALLDNLIHKWAETDSNWGKKSPMRLSTDWTQTANEGIALTPSQVAQLKKNALVSLSDKAKAAIDAARDRIAVLDAYTGQDSSTLYYMSEEDALNIVKVTNDTYDHLAKNIYQNLLFQTRLQPYLNQISFKMENDTFTLDFSGLVQAFNHVKETNPQKAFVDLAEMLAYGELRSWYEGRRLMADYVEEAKKAGKFEDYQKVLGQETVALLAKTSGTQADDILQNVGFGHNKNVSLYGNDG
;
A
#
# COMPACT_ATOMS: atom_id res chain seq x y z
N PHE A 1 4.68 6.31 21.32
CA PHE A 1 3.98 6.85 22.49
C PHE A 1 4.70 6.43 23.76
N LYS A 2 4.58 7.18 24.86
CA LYS A 2 5.28 6.84 26.12
C LYS A 2 4.39 6.04 27.08
N ASP A 3 3.08 6.16 26.91
CA ASP A 3 2.03 5.42 27.61
C ASP A 3 1.52 4.27 26.75
N LYS A 4 1.26 3.12 27.40
CA LYS A 4 0.78 1.89 26.78
C LYS A 4 -0.74 1.81 26.87
N VAL A 5 -1.39 1.37 25.79
CA VAL A 5 -2.83 1.06 25.81
C VAL A 5 -3.02 -0.40 26.14
N GLU A 6 -3.74 -0.71 27.22
CA GLU A 6 -4.09 -2.08 27.56
C GLU A 6 -5.21 -2.57 26.63
N LEU A 7 -4.95 -3.67 25.90
CA LEU A 7 -5.86 -4.25 24.92
C LEU A 7 -6.63 -5.42 25.54
N THR A 8 -7.91 -5.56 25.18
CA THR A 8 -8.64 -6.80 25.47
C THR A 8 -8.10 -7.98 24.65
N ALA A 9 -8.44 -9.21 25.04
CA ALA A 9 -8.05 -10.41 24.30
C ALA A 9 -8.57 -10.40 22.85
N GLU A 10 -9.74 -9.82 22.61
CA GLU A 10 -10.33 -9.65 21.27
C GLU A 10 -9.56 -8.61 20.46
N GLN A 11 -9.24 -7.47 21.05
CA GLN A 11 -8.46 -6.40 20.39
C GLN A 11 -7.06 -6.88 20.02
N ALA A 12 -6.43 -7.70 20.87
CA ALA A 12 -5.12 -8.29 20.61
C ALA A 12 -5.10 -9.26 19.40
N LYS A 13 -6.26 -9.71 18.92
CA LYS A 13 -6.39 -10.60 17.75
C LYS A 13 -6.67 -9.88 16.43
N ALA A 14 -7.09 -8.60 16.45
CA ALA A 14 -7.39 -7.82 15.23
C ALA A 14 -6.15 -7.70 14.32
N ALA A 15 -6.20 -7.20 13.08
CA ALA A 15 -4.93 -6.96 12.35
C ALA A 15 -4.14 -5.80 12.98
N ASN A 16 -2.79 -5.80 12.90
CA ASN A 16 -1.97 -4.70 13.42
C ASN A 16 -0.92 -4.21 12.43
N LEU A 17 -0.58 -2.94 12.57
CA LEU A 17 0.63 -2.34 12.04
C LEU A 17 1.27 -1.52 13.15
N ALA A 18 2.61 -1.48 13.17
CA ALA A 18 3.34 -0.63 14.09
C ALA A 18 2.99 0.84 13.83
N GLY A 19 2.95 1.63 14.90
CA GLY A 19 2.70 3.06 14.84
C GLY A 19 3.72 3.78 13.96
N ILE A 20 3.25 4.80 13.26
CA ILE A 20 4.03 5.52 12.27
C ILE A 20 3.76 7.02 12.39
N GLY A 21 4.81 7.84 12.29
CA GLY A 21 4.72 9.28 12.48
C GLY A 21 4.17 9.65 13.86
N ARG A 22 2.99 10.26 13.88
CA ARG A 22 2.27 10.63 15.12
C ARG A 22 1.20 9.62 15.53
N LEU A 23 1.03 8.53 14.79
CA LEU A 23 0.00 7.52 15.03
C LEU A 23 0.49 6.42 15.96
N ARG A 24 -0.42 5.94 16.82
CA ARG A 24 -0.20 4.71 17.60
C ARG A 24 -0.23 3.49 16.68
N ASP A 25 0.21 2.35 17.20
CA ASP A 25 -0.07 1.06 16.58
C ASP A 25 -1.55 0.95 16.22
N LEU A 26 -1.86 0.35 15.07
CA LEU A 26 -3.22 0.31 14.53
C LEU A 26 -4.24 -0.25 15.54
N ARG A 27 -3.87 -1.32 16.28
CA ARG A 27 -4.73 -1.90 17.32
C ARG A 27 -4.90 -0.98 18.53
N GLU A 28 -3.85 -0.29 18.96
CA GLU A 28 -3.94 0.67 20.08
C GLU A 28 -4.81 1.87 19.69
N ALA A 29 -4.62 2.40 18.48
CA ALA A 29 -5.46 3.46 17.94
C ALA A 29 -6.92 3.02 17.83
N ALA A 30 -7.18 1.80 17.34
CA ALA A 30 -8.51 1.23 17.25
C ALA A 30 -9.14 1.00 18.64
N ALA A 31 -8.36 0.60 19.65
CA ALA A 31 -8.88 0.45 21.01
C ALA A 31 -9.37 1.77 21.62
N LEU A 32 -8.79 2.90 21.18
CA LEU A 32 -9.18 4.24 21.61
C LEU A 32 -10.23 4.91 20.70
N SER A 33 -10.47 4.37 19.49
CA SER A 33 -11.39 4.94 18.50
C SER A 33 -12.35 3.87 17.97
N GLY A 34 -13.62 3.97 18.37
CA GLY A 34 -14.67 3.05 17.93
C GLY A 34 -14.89 3.04 16.43
N ASP A 35 -14.77 4.20 15.77
CA ASP A 35 -14.87 4.32 14.30
C ASP A 35 -13.75 3.55 13.60
N LEU A 36 -12.51 3.71 14.07
CA LEU A 36 -11.36 2.98 13.52
C LEU A 36 -11.48 1.48 13.80
N ALA A 37 -11.93 1.08 14.99
CA ALA A 37 -12.17 -0.32 15.31
C ALA A 37 -13.19 -0.97 14.37
N ASN A 38 -14.31 -0.28 14.11
CA ASN A 38 -15.33 -0.75 13.19
C ASN A 38 -14.80 -0.84 11.75
N MET A 39 -14.03 0.16 11.31
CA MET A 39 -13.43 0.17 9.98
C MET A 39 -12.41 -0.97 9.81
N LEU A 40 -11.53 -1.18 10.79
CA LEU A 40 -10.55 -2.26 10.78
C LEU A 40 -11.24 -3.64 10.76
N LYS A 41 -12.32 -3.80 11.52
CA LYS A 41 -13.11 -5.03 11.52
C LYS A 41 -13.76 -5.29 10.16
N ALA A 42 -14.37 -4.27 9.54
CA ALA A 42 -14.97 -4.39 8.22
C ALA A 42 -13.92 -4.73 7.15
N TYR A 43 -12.76 -4.04 7.17
CA TYR A 43 -11.65 -4.31 6.27
C TYR A 43 -11.11 -5.74 6.43
N SER A 44 -10.96 -6.21 7.68
CA SER A 44 -10.45 -7.56 7.96
C SER A 44 -11.44 -8.66 7.57
N ALA A 45 -12.74 -8.36 7.52
CA ALA A 45 -13.79 -9.28 7.12
C ALA A 45 -14.06 -9.30 5.59
N ALA A 46 -13.47 -8.37 4.84
CA ALA A 46 -13.67 -8.32 3.38
C ALA A 46 -13.00 -9.52 2.69
N GLU A 47 -13.79 -10.27 1.92
CA GLU A 47 -13.36 -11.55 1.34
C GLU A 47 -12.60 -11.41 0.01
N THR A 48 -12.71 -10.27 -0.68
CA THR A 48 -12.04 -10.05 -1.98
C THR A 48 -11.07 -8.88 -1.94
N LYS A 49 -10.10 -8.89 -2.85
CA LYS A 49 -9.16 -7.78 -3.05
C LYS A 49 -9.90 -6.46 -3.26
N GLU A 50 -10.90 -6.45 -4.13
CA GLU A 50 -11.67 -5.26 -4.49
C GLU A 50 -12.43 -4.72 -3.29
N ALA A 51 -13.04 -5.59 -2.47
CA ALA A 51 -13.72 -5.18 -1.25
C ALA A 51 -12.74 -4.60 -0.22
N GLN A 52 -11.54 -5.19 -0.07
CA GLN A 52 -10.49 -4.62 0.78
C GLN A 52 -10.01 -3.26 0.26
N LEU A 53 -9.73 -3.14 -1.04
CA LEU A 53 -9.30 -1.87 -1.64
C LEU A 53 -10.36 -0.77 -1.55
N ALA A 54 -11.64 -1.12 -1.67
CA ALA A 54 -12.74 -0.17 -1.50
C ALA A 54 -12.85 0.40 -0.08
N LEU A 55 -12.37 -0.33 0.94
CA LEU A 55 -12.36 0.09 2.34
C LEU A 55 -11.03 0.72 2.77
N LEU A 56 -9.96 0.53 1.99
CA LEU A 56 -8.59 0.87 2.37
C LEU A 56 -8.41 2.38 2.60
N ASP A 57 -8.93 3.22 1.70
CA ASP A 57 -8.81 4.68 1.81
C ASP A 57 -9.42 5.20 3.12
N ASN A 58 -10.61 4.71 3.45
CA ASN A 58 -11.32 5.08 4.68
C ASN A 58 -10.61 4.52 5.93
N LEU A 59 -10.06 3.30 5.87
CA LEU A 59 -9.23 2.78 6.96
C LEU A 59 -8.01 3.66 7.24
N ILE A 60 -7.30 4.06 6.20
CA ILE A 60 -6.11 4.92 6.31
C ILE A 60 -6.49 6.27 6.91
N HIS A 61 -7.57 6.86 6.41
CA HIS A 61 -8.08 8.14 6.88
C HIS A 61 -8.49 8.06 8.36
N LYS A 62 -9.31 7.08 8.74
CA LYS A 62 -9.74 6.88 10.14
C LYS A 62 -8.58 6.63 11.09
N TRP A 63 -7.51 6.00 10.63
CA TRP A 63 -6.30 5.87 11.44
C TRP A 63 -5.58 7.22 11.58
N ALA A 64 -5.52 8.02 10.52
CA ALA A 64 -5.00 9.40 10.56
C ALA A 64 -5.77 10.29 11.55
N GLU A 65 -7.11 10.17 11.60
CA GLU A 65 -7.97 10.94 12.52
C GLU A 65 -7.66 10.70 14.01
N THR A 66 -6.94 9.62 14.34
CA THR A 66 -6.48 9.35 15.71
C THR A 66 -5.28 10.19 16.14
N ASP A 67 -4.66 10.93 15.21
CA ASP A 67 -3.64 11.92 15.55
C ASP A 67 -4.23 12.97 16.51
N SER A 68 -3.55 13.17 17.64
CA SER A 68 -3.93 14.19 18.62
C SER A 68 -3.98 15.61 18.06
N ASN A 69 -3.32 15.88 16.92
CA ASN A 69 -3.33 17.17 16.22
C ASN A 69 -4.38 17.25 15.10
N TRP A 70 -5.14 16.19 14.84
CA TRP A 70 -6.15 16.16 13.78
C TRP A 70 -7.17 17.28 13.95
N GLY A 71 -7.41 18.05 12.88
CA GLY A 71 -8.35 19.18 12.87
C GLY A 71 -7.97 20.39 13.76
N LYS A 72 -6.87 20.33 14.53
CA LYS A 72 -6.45 21.43 15.42
C LYS A 72 -5.49 22.42 14.75
N LYS A 73 -4.84 21.99 13.67
CA LYS A 73 -3.90 22.82 12.93
C LYS A 73 -4.64 23.89 12.11
N SER A 74 -3.96 25.01 11.87
CA SER A 74 -4.44 25.98 10.89
C SER A 74 -4.58 25.32 9.51
N PRO A 75 -5.58 25.70 8.71
CA PRO A 75 -5.71 25.19 7.35
C PRO A 75 -4.41 25.41 6.57
N MET A 76 -4.00 24.39 5.81
CA MET A 76 -2.85 24.48 4.91
C MET A 76 -2.97 25.74 4.05
N ARG A 77 -1.89 26.49 3.92
CA ARG A 77 -1.81 27.61 2.97
C ARG A 77 -0.70 27.39 1.96
N LEU A 78 -0.96 27.82 0.74
CA LEU A 78 0.07 27.99 -0.26
C LEU A 78 0.67 29.38 -0.08
N SER A 79 1.99 29.48 -0.17
CA SER A 79 2.69 30.75 0.00
C SER A 79 3.73 30.95 -1.09
N THR A 80 3.76 32.15 -1.65
CA THR A 80 4.89 32.66 -2.44
C THR A 80 5.72 33.65 -1.61
N ASP A 81 5.48 33.71 -0.29
CA ASP A 81 6.13 34.65 0.59
C ASP A 81 7.60 34.26 0.79
N TRP A 82 8.45 35.27 0.73
CA TRP A 82 9.88 35.13 0.98
C TRP A 82 10.15 35.17 2.48
N THR A 83 10.87 34.18 3.00
CA THR A 83 11.38 34.18 4.38
C THR A 83 12.84 34.65 4.37
N GLN A 84 13.14 35.72 5.12
CA GLN A 84 14.49 36.23 5.26
C GLN A 84 15.27 35.33 6.23
N THR A 85 16.38 34.72 5.79
CA THR A 85 17.26 33.95 6.66
C THR A 85 18.21 34.89 7.41
N ALA A 86 18.56 34.54 8.65
CA ALA A 86 19.27 35.44 9.56
C ALA A 86 20.73 35.74 9.15
N ASN A 87 21.36 34.89 8.32
CA ASN A 87 22.81 34.90 8.11
C ASN A 87 23.26 34.98 6.64
N GLU A 88 22.34 35.11 5.68
CA GLU A 88 22.67 35.34 4.27
C GLU A 88 21.67 36.36 3.70
N GLY A 89 22.17 37.45 3.12
CA GLY A 89 21.29 38.48 2.60
C GLY A 89 21.99 39.46 1.67
N ILE A 90 21.32 39.74 0.55
CA ILE A 90 21.60 40.91 -0.29
C ILE A 90 20.73 42.05 0.25
N ALA A 91 21.33 43.21 0.52
CA ALA A 91 20.57 44.39 0.91
C ALA A 91 19.66 44.82 -0.26
N LEU A 92 18.35 44.76 -0.05
CA LEU A 92 17.35 45.23 -1.02
C LEU A 92 16.80 46.59 -0.58
N THR A 93 16.67 47.52 -1.51
CA THR A 93 15.99 48.79 -1.26
C THR A 93 14.47 48.58 -1.11
N PRO A 94 13.75 49.51 -0.45
CA PRO A 94 12.29 49.43 -0.36
C PRO A 94 11.58 49.30 -1.72
N SER A 95 12.12 49.91 -2.78
CA SER A 95 11.58 49.78 -4.14
C SER A 95 11.84 48.40 -4.74
N GLN A 96 13.02 47.81 -4.52
CA GLN A 96 13.33 46.44 -4.95
C GLN A 96 12.44 45.41 -4.25
N VAL A 97 12.19 45.57 -2.94
CA VAL A 97 11.23 44.74 -2.20
C VAL A 97 9.81 44.88 -2.75
N ALA A 98 9.37 46.11 -3.02
CA ALA A 98 8.04 46.35 -3.60
C ALA A 98 7.89 45.73 -4.99
N GLN A 99 8.94 45.75 -5.81
CA GLN A 99 8.95 45.18 -7.15
C GLN A 99 9.02 43.64 -7.12
N LEU A 100 9.80 43.07 -6.19
CA LEU A 100 9.81 41.62 -5.93
C LEU A 100 8.44 41.11 -5.47
N LYS A 101 7.77 41.81 -4.54
CA LYS A 101 6.42 41.46 -4.10
C LYS A 101 5.38 41.51 -5.23
N LYS A 102 5.52 42.44 -6.18
CA LYS A 102 4.66 42.51 -7.37
C LYS A 102 4.92 41.37 -8.35
N ASN A 103 6.19 40.99 -8.54
CA ASN A 103 6.59 39.91 -9.44
C ASN A 103 6.39 38.50 -8.82
N ALA A 104 6.29 38.40 -7.49
CA ALA A 104 6.08 37.15 -6.74
C ALA A 104 4.61 36.70 -6.64
N LEU A 105 3.67 37.45 -7.23
CA LEU A 105 2.27 37.06 -7.29
C LEU A 105 2.07 36.02 -8.40
N VAL A 106 2.55 34.80 -8.16
CA VAL A 106 2.23 33.65 -9.00
C VAL A 106 0.75 33.34 -8.80
N SER A 107 -0.07 33.80 -9.75
CA SER A 107 -1.49 33.47 -9.77
C SER A 107 -1.65 32.04 -10.31
N LEU A 108 -2.30 31.20 -9.52
CA LEU A 108 -2.71 29.87 -9.95
C LEU A 108 -3.98 29.95 -10.79
N SER A 109 -4.06 29.14 -11.84
CA SER A 109 -5.30 28.86 -12.56
C SER A 109 -6.34 28.25 -11.61
N ASP A 110 -7.62 28.41 -11.91
CA ASP A 110 -8.69 27.82 -11.10
C ASP A 110 -8.63 26.29 -11.09
N LYS A 111 -8.13 25.68 -12.17
CA LYS A 111 -7.84 24.25 -12.24
C LYS A 111 -6.76 23.85 -11.23
N ALA A 112 -5.66 24.60 -11.14
CA ALA A 112 -4.59 24.32 -10.19
C ALA A 112 -5.07 24.51 -8.74
N LYS A 113 -5.84 25.55 -8.45
CA LYS A 113 -6.47 25.73 -7.12
C LYS A 113 -7.35 24.55 -6.74
N ALA A 114 -8.24 24.12 -7.65
CA ALA A 114 -9.12 22.99 -7.40
C ALA A 114 -8.35 21.67 -7.18
N ALA A 115 -7.27 21.43 -7.95
CA ALA A 115 -6.43 20.25 -7.77
C ALA A 115 -5.75 20.23 -6.39
N ILE A 116 -5.28 21.37 -5.91
CA ILE A 116 -4.66 21.49 -4.60
C ILE A 116 -5.69 21.34 -3.49
N ASP A 117 -6.86 21.96 -3.65
CA ASP A 117 -7.95 21.82 -2.68
C ASP A 117 -8.40 20.36 -2.55
N ALA A 118 -8.47 19.61 -3.65
CA ALA A 118 -8.76 18.18 -3.63
C ALA A 118 -7.66 17.34 -2.95
N ALA A 119 -6.41 17.79 -2.95
CA ALA A 119 -5.29 17.10 -2.32
C ALA A 119 -5.15 17.39 -0.80
N ARG A 120 -5.84 18.41 -0.28
CA ARG A 120 -5.70 18.86 1.13
C ARG A 120 -5.92 17.76 2.15
N ASP A 121 -6.95 16.95 1.95
CA ASP A 121 -7.28 15.86 2.87
C ASP A 121 -6.15 14.81 2.90
N ARG A 122 -5.64 14.42 1.73
CA ARG A 122 -4.47 13.53 1.63
C ARG A 122 -3.22 14.12 2.28
N ILE A 123 -2.99 15.44 2.18
CA ILE A 123 -1.89 16.11 2.87
C ILE A 123 -2.05 16.01 4.39
N ALA A 124 -3.26 16.24 4.92
CA ALA A 124 -3.54 16.10 6.34
C ALA A 124 -3.32 14.65 6.82
N VAL A 125 -3.76 13.66 6.04
CA VAL A 125 -3.47 12.25 6.30
C VAL A 125 -1.96 12.01 6.32
N LEU A 126 -1.23 12.39 5.27
CA LEU A 126 0.23 12.18 5.19
C LEU A 126 0.98 12.88 6.32
N ASP A 127 0.56 14.06 6.75
CA ASP A 127 1.11 14.75 7.91
C ASP A 127 1.03 13.86 9.17
N ALA A 128 -0.10 13.19 9.42
CA ALA A 128 -0.27 12.29 10.56
C ALA A 128 0.68 11.09 10.48
N TYR A 129 0.79 10.47 9.31
CA TYR A 129 1.64 9.29 9.08
C TYR A 129 3.13 9.60 9.06
N THR A 130 3.54 10.78 8.61
CA THR A 130 4.97 11.15 8.52
C THR A 130 5.46 11.91 9.75
N GLY A 131 4.53 12.48 10.51
CA GLY A 131 4.86 13.42 11.59
C GLY A 131 5.22 14.82 11.11
N GLN A 132 5.16 15.11 9.80
CA GLN A 132 5.44 16.43 9.24
C GLN A 132 4.35 17.45 9.55
N ASP A 133 4.72 18.72 9.39
CA ASP A 133 3.78 19.84 9.45
C ASP A 133 3.76 20.59 8.11
N SER A 134 2.76 20.27 7.29
CA SER A 134 2.57 20.86 5.97
C SER A 134 1.64 22.08 6.01
N SER A 135 1.62 22.82 7.11
CA SER A 135 0.73 23.97 7.31
C SER A 135 1.00 25.14 6.34
N THR A 136 2.23 25.29 5.85
CA THR A 136 2.58 26.22 4.77
C THR A 136 3.40 25.48 3.72
N LEU A 137 2.93 25.48 2.47
CA LEU A 137 3.66 24.93 1.33
C LEU A 137 4.05 26.05 0.36
N TYR A 138 5.32 26.09 0.02
CA TYR A 138 5.89 27.13 -0.84
C TYR A 138 5.89 26.72 -2.31
N TYR A 139 5.55 27.66 -3.20
CA TYR A 139 5.58 27.46 -4.64
C TYR A 139 6.11 28.71 -5.35
N MET A 140 6.75 28.54 -6.52
CA MET A 140 7.31 29.65 -7.32
C MET A 140 6.72 29.70 -8.73
N SER A 141 5.89 28.71 -9.09
CA SER A 141 5.18 28.60 -10.36
C SER A 141 3.93 27.72 -10.22
N GLU A 142 3.03 27.77 -11.20
CA GLU A 142 1.89 26.82 -11.25
C GLU A 142 2.38 25.36 -11.37
N GLU A 143 3.49 25.13 -12.06
CA GLU A 143 4.10 23.80 -12.17
C GLU A 143 4.53 23.28 -10.79
N ASP A 144 5.17 24.09 -9.96
CA ASP A 144 5.53 23.70 -8.59
C ASP A 144 4.30 23.34 -7.76
N ALA A 145 3.23 24.14 -7.89
CA ALA A 145 1.99 23.92 -7.17
C ALA A 145 1.30 22.61 -7.59
N LEU A 146 1.31 22.29 -8.90
CA LEU A 146 0.82 21.02 -9.41
C LEU A 146 1.74 19.84 -9.05
N ASN A 147 3.04 20.07 -8.94
CA ASN A 147 3.99 19.07 -8.48
C ASN A 147 3.74 18.68 -7.02
N ILE A 148 3.35 19.62 -6.15
CA ILE A 148 2.89 19.31 -4.78
C ILE A 148 1.72 18.31 -4.82
N VAL A 149 0.72 18.54 -5.68
CA VAL A 149 -0.44 17.64 -5.84
C VAL A 149 0.02 16.26 -6.30
N LYS A 150 0.89 16.22 -7.32
CA LYS A 150 1.44 14.97 -7.85
C LYS A 150 2.16 14.17 -6.75
N VAL A 151 3.12 14.79 -6.07
CA VAL A 151 3.90 14.15 -5.00
C VAL A 151 3.00 13.69 -3.86
N THR A 152 1.99 14.48 -3.48
CA THR A 152 0.99 14.10 -2.47
C THR A 152 0.27 12.82 -2.88
N ASN A 153 -0.26 12.77 -4.09
CA ASN A 153 -1.01 11.61 -4.57
C ASN A 153 -0.13 10.38 -4.69
N ASP A 154 1.06 10.51 -5.30
CA ASP A 154 2.02 9.41 -5.43
C ASP A 154 2.40 8.86 -4.05
N THR A 155 2.69 9.74 -3.08
CA THR A 155 3.05 9.33 -1.72
C THR A 155 1.89 8.64 -0.99
N TYR A 156 0.67 9.15 -1.16
CA TYR A 156 -0.52 8.53 -0.58
C TYR A 156 -0.78 7.15 -1.17
N ASP A 157 -0.69 6.99 -2.50
CA ASP A 157 -0.93 5.72 -3.17
C ASP A 157 0.14 4.68 -2.75
N HIS A 158 1.40 5.11 -2.57
CA HIS A 158 2.46 4.27 -2.00
C HIS A 158 2.18 3.86 -0.55
N LEU A 159 1.73 4.80 0.31
CA LEU A 159 1.32 4.51 1.67
C LEU A 159 0.20 3.47 1.70
N ALA A 160 -0.85 3.68 0.89
CA ALA A 160 -2.02 2.81 0.86
C ALA A 160 -1.64 1.39 0.43
N LYS A 161 -0.85 1.27 -0.63
CA LYS A 161 -0.32 -0.01 -1.09
C LYS A 161 0.50 -0.72 -0.01
N ASN A 162 1.40 -0.02 0.68
CA ASN A 162 2.21 -0.62 1.75
C ASN A 162 1.31 -1.12 2.89
N ILE A 163 0.31 -0.34 3.31
CA ILE A 163 -0.64 -0.74 4.35
C ILE A 163 -1.41 -1.99 3.93
N TYR A 164 -1.93 -2.03 2.70
CA TYR A 164 -2.62 -3.19 2.15
C TYR A 164 -1.74 -4.45 2.18
N GLN A 165 -0.51 -4.37 1.67
CA GLN A 165 0.42 -5.51 1.62
C GLN A 165 0.77 -6.03 3.02
N ASN A 166 1.01 -5.14 3.99
CA ASN A 166 1.36 -5.55 5.36
C ASN A 166 0.16 -6.12 6.16
N LEU A 167 -1.08 -5.75 5.80
CA LEU A 167 -2.29 -6.29 6.42
C LEU A 167 -2.79 -7.57 5.73
N LEU A 168 -2.35 -7.85 4.51
CA LEU A 168 -2.89 -8.91 3.66
C LEU A 168 -2.88 -10.30 4.34
N PHE A 169 -1.73 -10.69 4.90
CA PHE A 169 -1.54 -11.98 5.56
C PHE A 169 -2.12 -12.06 6.97
N GLN A 170 -2.51 -10.91 7.53
CA GLN A 170 -3.23 -10.83 8.81
C GLN A 170 -4.75 -10.82 8.62
N THR A 171 -5.22 -10.76 7.37
CA THR A 171 -6.64 -10.61 7.01
C THR A 171 -7.04 -11.65 5.96
N ARG A 172 -7.33 -11.25 4.71
CA ARG A 172 -7.88 -12.12 3.66
C ARG A 172 -7.04 -13.37 3.41
N LEU A 173 -5.71 -13.31 3.51
CA LEU A 173 -4.86 -14.48 3.28
C LEU A 173 -4.55 -15.30 4.54
N GLN A 174 -4.94 -14.83 5.73
CA GLN A 174 -4.71 -15.55 6.99
C GLN A 174 -5.34 -16.96 7.01
N PRO A 175 -6.59 -17.17 6.55
CA PRO A 175 -7.19 -18.51 6.56
C PRO A 175 -6.41 -19.54 5.75
N TYR A 176 -5.73 -19.12 4.67
CA TYR A 176 -4.86 -19.95 3.86
C TYR A 176 -3.54 -20.27 4.58
N LEU A 177 -2.90 -19.27 5.18
CA LEU A 177 -1.67 -19.47 5.95
C LEU A 177 -1.84 -20.49 7.09
N ASN A 178 -3.01 -20.49 7.73
CA ASN A 178 -3.34 -21.44 8.79
C ASN A 178 -3.42 -22.91 8.31
N GLN A 179 -3.41 -23.16 7.00
CA GLN A 179 -3.41 -24.51 6.42
C GLN A 179 -2.00 -25.04 6.16
N ILE A 180 -0.96 -24.23 6.36
CA ILE A 180 0.43 -24.67 6.26
C ILE A 180 0.74 -25.47 7.53
N SER A 181 1.07 -26.74 7.36
CA SER A 181 1.43 -27.64 8.45
C SER A 181 2.92 -28.00 8.39
N PHE A 182 3.37 -28.82 9.33
CA PHE A 182 4.72 -29.36 9.34
C PHE A 182 4.65 -30.88 9.17
N LYS A 183 5.54 -31.43 8.36
CA LYS A 183 5.75 -32.86 8.23
C LYS A 183 7.21 -33.22 8.53
N MET A 184 7.45 -34.49 8.82
CA MET A 184 8.78 -35.05 8.99
C MET A 184 9.18 -35.78 7.71
N GLU A 185 10.28 -35.35 7.09
CA GLU A 185 10.88 -36.02 5.95
C GLU A 185 12.37 -36.21 6.21
N ASN A 186 12.87 -37.45 6.15
CA ASN A 186 14.28 -37.79 6.39
C ASN A 186 14.82 -37.18 7.69
N ASP A 187 14.09 -37.37 8.81
CA ASP A 187 14.42 -36.83 10.13
C ASP A 187 14.52 -35.29 10.20
N THR A 188 13.99 -34.56 9.21
CA THR A 188 13.97 -33.09 9.16
C THR A 188 12.53 -32.56 9.15
N PHE A 189 12.26 -31.52 9.93
CA PHE A 189 11.00 -30.79 9.86
C PHE A 189 10.93 -29.98 8.56
N THR A 190 9.94 -30.27 7.72
CA THR A 190 9.67 -29.54 6.48
C THR A 190 8.25 -28.98 6.48
N LEU A 191 8.05 -27.89 5.73
CA LEU A 191 6.72 -27.32 5.52
C LEU A 191 5.89 -28.26 4.64
N ASP A 192 4.64 -28.47 5.03
CA ASP A 192 3.64 -29.16 4.22
C ASP A 192 2.58 -28.17 3.74
N PHE A 193 2.52 -28.01 2.42
CA PHE A 193 1.59 -27.13 1.73
C PHE A 193 0.35 -27.86 1.18
N SER A 194 0.17 -29.15 1.51
CA SER A 194 -0.96 -29.94 1.02
C SER A 194 -2.31 -29.32 1.39
N GLY A 195 -2.47 -28.88 2.65
CA GLY A 195 -3.65 -28.17 3.13
C GLY A 195 -3.87 -26.83 2.42
N LEU A 196 -2.79 -26.10 2.15
CA LEU A 196 -2.84 -24.84 1.41
C LEU A 196 -3.38 -25.03 -0.02
N VAL A 197 -2.90 -26.05 -0.74
CA VAL A 197 -3.40 -26.40 -2.09
C VAL A 197 -4.87 -26.78 -2.06
N GLN A 198 -5.29 -27.61 -1.08
CA GLN A 198 -6.68 -28.00 -0.92
C GLN A 198 -7.59 -26.79 -0.68
N ALA A 199 -7.17 -25.85 0.17
CA ALA A 199 -7.94 -24.65 0.48
C ALA A 199 -8.14 -23.75 -0.75
N PHE A 200 -7.12 -23.55 -1.58
CA PHE A 200 -7.27 -22.80 -2.83
C PHE A 200 -8.24 -23.48 -3.80
N ASN A 201 -8.13 -24.80 -3.97
CA ASN A 201 -9.02 -25.55 -4.84
C ASN A 201 -10.47 -25.53 -4.36
N HIS A 202 -10.70 -25.63 -3.05
CA HIS A 202 -12.04 -25.53 -2.50
C HIS A 202 -12.66 -24.13 -2.72
N VAL A 203 -11.90 -23.06 -2.51
CA VAL A 203 -12.41 -21.71 -2.79
C VAL A 203 -12.68 -21.53 -4.29
N LYS A 204 -11.86 -22.12 -5.15
CA LYS A 204 -12.06 -22.05 -6.60
C LYS A 204 -13.38 -22.68 -7.06
N GLU A 205 -13.87 -23.73 -6.39
CA GLU A 205 -15.17 -24.36 -6.71
C GLU A 205 -16.35 -23.38 -6.61
N THR A 206 -16.27 -22.42 -5.68
CA THR A 206 -17.34 -21.45 -5.42
C THR A 206 -17.05 -20.06 -5.97
N ASN A 207 -15.77 -19.66 -6.00
CA ASN A 207 -15.33 -18.36 -6.50
C ASN A 207 -13.93 -18.47 -7.17
N PRO A 208 -13.88 -18.83 -8.47
CA PRO A 208 -12.62 -18.97 -9.20
C PRO A 208 -11.78 -17.69 -9.28
N GLN A 209 -12.42 -16.52 -9.35
CA GLN A 209 -11.71 -15.24 -9.40
C GLN A 209 -10.99 -14.95 -8.08
N LYS A 210 -11.66 -15.16 -6.94
CA LYS A 210 -11.06 -15.02 -5.62
C LYS A 210 -9.88 -15.98 -5.46
N ALA A 211 -10.07 -17.26 -5.77
CA ALA A 211 -8.98 -18.24 -5.66
C ALA A 211 -7.77 -17.88 -6.53
N PHE A 212 -8.01 -17.40 -7.75
CA PHE A 212 -6.97 -16.91 -8.65
C PHE A 212 -6.22 -15.72 -8.07
N VAL A 213 -6.94 -14.70 -7.60
CA VAL A 213 -6.36 -13.46 -7.06
C VAL A 213 -5.60 -13.73 -5.77
N ASP A 214 -6.17 -14.52 -4.86
CA ASP A 214 -5.57 -14.86 -3.57
C ASP A 214 -4.30 -15.68 -3.75
N LEU A 215 -4.29 -16.68 -4.65
CA LEU A 215 -3.10 -17.49 -4.93
C LEU A 215 -1.97 -16.65 -5.55
N ALA A 216 -2.32 -15.79 -6.50
CA ALA A 216 -1.37 -14.89 -7.13
C ALA A 216 -0.75 -13.91 -6.11
N GLU A 217 -1.53 -13.32 -5.22
CA GLU A 217 -1.00 -12.42 -4.18
C GLU A 217 -0.23 -13.16 -3.07
N MET A 218 -0.63 -14.38 -2.73
CA MET A 218 0.15 -15.28 -1.87
C MET A 218 1.56 -15.53 -2.44
N LEU A 219 1.65 -15.84 -3.74
CA LEU A 219 2.92 -16.07 -4.41
C LEU A 219 3.75 -14.79 -4.61
N ALA A 220 3.09 -13.65 -4.84
CA ALA A 220 3.77 -12.39 -5.09
C ALA A 220 4.33 -11.76 -3.80
N TYR A 221 3.62 -11.86 -2.68
CA TYR A 221 3.94 -11.15 -1.44
C TYR A 221 4.29 -12.05 -0.26
N GLY A 222 4.01 -13.36 -0.32
CA GLY A 222 4.14 -14.26 0.83
C GLY A 222 5.55 -14.83 1.05
N GLU A 223 6.52 -14.47 0.20
CA GLU A 223 7.91 -14.96 0.26
C GLU A 223 8.06 -16.50 0.31
N LEU A 224 7.06 -17.24 -0.19
CA LEU A 224 7.02 -18.71 -0.24
C LEU A 224 7.93 -19.26 -1.35
N ARG A 225 9.24 -18.94 -1.30
CA ARG A 225 10.20 -19.25 -2.37
C ARG A 225 10.35 -20.75 -2.64
N SER A 226 10.18 -21.59 -1.62
CA SER A 226 10.29 -23.06 -1.72
C SER A 226 8.99 -23.75 -2.13
N TRP A 227 7.88 -23.03 -2.31
CA TRP A 227 6.58 -23.62 -2.64
C TRP A 227 6.38 -23.73 -4.17
N TYR A 228 7.06 -24.70 -4.77
CA TYR A 228 7.00 -24.94 -6.22
C TYR A 228 5.61 -25.40 -6.68
N GLU A 229 4.90 -26.16 -5.84
CA GLU A 229 3.54 -26.61 -6.12
C GLU A 229 2.58 -25.44 -6.30
N GLY A 230 2.75 -24.35 -5.55
CA GLY A 230 1.92 -23.16 -5.67
C GLY A 230 2.06 -22.49 -7.03
N ARG A 231 3.27 -22.41 -7.59
CA ARG A 231 3.47 -21.88 -8.96
C ARG A 231 2.86 -22.78 -10.02
N ARG A 232 2.95 -24.11 -9.87
CA ARG A 232 2.27 -25.05 -10.77
C ARG A 232 0.75 -24.87 -10.71
N LEU A 233 0.20 -24.78 -9.50
CA LEU A 233 -1.22 -24.51 -9.29
C LEU A 233 -1.66 -23.18 -9.94
N MET A 234 -0.83 -22.14 -9.83
CA MET A 234 -1.09 -20.85 -10.47
C MET A 234 -1.10 -20.98 -12.01
N ALA A 235 -0.17 -21.74 -12.60
CA ALA A 235 -0.16 -21.99 -14.04
C ALA A 235 -1.43 -22.73 -14.50
N ASP A 236 -1.90 -23.72 -13.75
CA ASP A 236 -3.16 -24.42 -14.03
C ASP A 236 -4.35 -23.45 -13.98
N TYR A 237 -4.39 -22.58 -12.97
CA TYR A 237 -5.43 -21.57 -12.82
C TYR A 237 -5.42 -20.56 -13.97
N VAL A 238 -4.24 -20.19 -14.48
CA VAL A 238 -4.09 -19.33 -15.67
C VAL A 238 -4.64 -20.01 -16.92
N GLU A 239 -4.30 -21.26 -17.16
CA GLU A 239 -4.78 -21.99 -18.34
C GLU A 239 -6.30 -22.22 -18.30
N GLU A 240 -6.85 -22.50 -17.13
CA GLU A 240 -8.31 -22.59 -16.96
C GLU A 240 -9.01 -21.25 -17.15
N ALA A 241 -8.47 -20.16 -16.60
CA ALA A 241 -9.02 -18.83 -16.81
C ALA A 241 -8.98 -18.41 -18.28
N LYS A 242 -7.94 -18.80 -19.04
CA LYS A 242 -7.86 -18.58 -20.49
C LYS A 242 -8.92 -19.38 -21.24
N LYS A 243 -9.06 -20.68 -20.94
CA LYS A 243 -10.10 -21.54 -21.54
C LYS A 243 -11.52 -21.01 -21.26
N ALA A 244 -11.73 -20.43 -20.09
CA ALA A 244 -13.00 -19.80 -19.70
C ALA A 244 -13.20 -18.38 -20.25
N GLY A 245 -12.20 -17.79 -20.92
CA GLY A 245 -12.26 -16.40 -21.40
C GLY A 245 -12.29 -15.36 -20.28
N LYS A 246 -11.83 -15.70 -19.07
CA LYS A 246 -11.83 -14.84 -17.87
C LYS A 246 -10.47 -14.29 -17.48
N PHE A 247 -9.41 -14.73 -18.15
CA PHE A 247 -8.04 -14.37 -17.79
C PHE A 247 -7.80 -12.85 -17.74
N GLU A 248 -8.25 -12.10 -18.75
CA GLU A 248 -8.07 -10.64 -18.77
C GLU A 248 -8.80 -9.94 -17.62
N ASP A 249 -10.02 -10.39 -17.28
CA ASP A 249 -10.79 -9.84 -16.16
C ASP A 249 -10.06 -10.11 -14.83
N TYR A 250 -9.48 -11.29 -14.66
CA TYR A 250 -8.73 -11.63 -13.45
C TYR A 250 -7.41 -10.84 -13.36
N GLN A 251 -6.72 -10.61 -14.48
CA GLN A 251 -5.54 -9.76 -14.52
C GLN A 251 -5.83 -8.31 -14.14
N LYS A 252 -6.97 -7.75 -14.57
CA LYS A 252 -7.39 -6.39 -14.18
C LYS A 252 -7.52 -6.26 -12.68
N VAL A 253 -8.11 -7.26 -12.02
CA VAL A 253 -8.23 -7.29 -10.55
C VAL A 253 -6.88 -7.41 -9.86
N LEU A 254 -5.99 -8.26 -10.38
CA LEU A 254 -4.65 -8.43 -9.81
C LEU A 254 -3.82 -7.15 -9.82
N GLY A 255 -3.96 -6.34 -10.86
CA GLY A 255 -3.16 -5.15 -11.09
C GLY A 255 -1.79 -5.49 -11.69
N GLN A 256 -1.23 -4.51 -12.40
CA GLN A 256 -0.01 -4.68 -13.19
C GLN A 256 1.21 -5.08 -12.36
N GLU A 257 1.33 -4.57 -11.14
CA GLU A 257 2.46 -4.86 -10.28
C GLU A 257 2.51 -6.34 -9.86
N THR A 258 1.39 -6.89 -9.38
CA THR A 258 1.32 -8.29 -8.97
C THR A 258 1.65 -9.20 -10.16
N VAL A 259 1.11 -8.87 -11.34
CA VAL A 259 1.44 -9.57 -12.59
C VAL A 259 2.93 -9.47 -12.90
N ALA A 260 3.55 -8.30 -12.75
CA ALA A 260 4.99 -8.12 -12.96
C ALA A 260 5.84 -8.91 -11.96
N LEU A 261 5.44 -8.99 -10.68
CA LEU A 261 6.12 -9.79 -9.66
C LEU A 261 6.05 -11.29 -9.98
N LEU A 262 4.90 -11.76 -10.47
CA LEU A 262 4.72 -13.17 -10.85
C LEU A 262 5.41 -13.52 -12.16
N ALA A 263 5.56 -12.57 -13.08
CA ALA A 263 6.30 -12.74 -14.33
C ALA A 263 7.82 -12.76 -14.12
N LYS A 264 8.33 -12.24 -12.99
CA LYS A 264 9.74 -12.36 -12.63
C LYS A 264 10.05 -13.79 -12.20
N THR A 265 10.92 -14.45 -12.95
CA THR A 265 11.57 -15.69 -12.53
C THR A 265 12.93 -15.33 -11.90
N SER A 266 13.04 -15.41 -10.58
CA SER A 266 14.33 -15.23 -9.89
C SER A 266 15.12 -16.53 -9.95
N GLY A 267 16.34 -16.46 -10.48
CA GLY A 267 17.36 -17.48 -10.30
C GLY A 267 18.13 -17.29 -8.98
N THR A 268 18.72 -18.36 -8.47
CA THR A 268 19.59 -18.44 -7.29
C THR A 268 20.98 -18.93 -7.70
N GLN A 269 21.90 -19.11 -6.75
CA GLN A 269 23.22 -19.71 -7.02
C GLN A 269 23.19 -21.25 -7.13
N ALA A 270 22.01 -21.88 -7.05
CA ALA A 270 21.81 -23.31 -7.20
C ALA A 270 21.20 -23.65 -8.58
N ASP A 271 20.97 -24.94 -8.85
CA ASP A 271 20.20 -25.38 -10.02
C ASP A 271 18.76 -24.81 -9.95
N ASP A 272 18.49 -23.80 -10.77
CA ASP A 272 17.19 -23.15 -10.81
C ASP A 272 16.24 -23.83 -11.77
N ILE A 273 15.01 -24.07 -11.32
CA ILE A 273 13.90 -24.38 -12.21
C ILE A 273 13.30 -23.05 -12.71
N LEU A 274 13.40 -22.79 -14.01
CA LEU A 274 12.71 -21.70 -14.70
C LEU A 274 11.18 -21.91 -14.63
N GLN A 275 10.47 -21.13 -13.81
CA GLN A 275 9.02 -21.30 -13.60
C GLN A 275 8.24 -20.06 -14.01
N ASN A 276 8.04 -19.90 -15.33
CA ASN A 276 7.08 -18.94 -15.87
C ASN A 276 5.66 -19.44 -15.58
N VAL A 277 4.86 -18.63 -14.88
CA VAL A 277 3.44 -18.89 -14.56
C VAL A 277 2.46 -18.48 -15.68
N GLY A 278 2.97 -18.19 -16.88
CA GLY A 278 2.15 -18.00 -18.09
C GLY A 278 1.48 -16.62 -18.21
N PHE A 279 1.94 -15.63 -17.45
CA PHE A 279 1.37 -14.26 -17.40
C PHE A 279 1.79 -13.35 -18.56
N GLY A 280 2.73 -13.75 -19.43
CA GLY A 280 3.20 -12.94 -20.56
C GLY A 280 2.76 -13.45 -21.94
N HIS A 281 2.64 -12.55 -22.92
CA HIS A 281 2.57 -12.89 -24.36
C HIS A 281 3.96 -13.16 -24.98
N ASN A 282 5.03 -13.01 -24.20
CA ASN A 282 6.40 -13.03 -24.69
C ASN A 282 6.94 -14.45 -24.73
N LYS A 283 7.46 -14.87 -25.90
CA LYS A 283 8.24 -16.12 -26.08
C LYS A 283 9.57 -16.11 -25.31
N ASN A 284 9.99 -14.97 -24.76
CA ASN A 284 11.28 -14.78 -24.12
C ASN A 284 11.10 -14.53 -22.61
N VAL A 285 11.66 -15.42 -21.80
CA VAL A 285 11.84 -15.28 -20.36
C VAL A 285 13.18 -14.57 -20.13
N SER A 286 13.18 -13.40 -19.47
CA SER A 286 14.41 -12.68 -19.13
C SER A 286 14.91 -13.09 -17.76
N LEU A 287 16.13 -13.61 -17.70
CA LEU A 287 16.87 -13.92 -16.49
C LEU A 287 17.66 -12.69 -16.03
N TYR A 288 17.52 -12.31 -14.77
CA TYR A 288 18.39 -11.34 -14.13
C TYR A 288 19.19 -12.06 -13.04
N GLY A 289 20.49 -12.23 -13.27
CA GLY A 289 21.42 -12.65 -12.22
C GLY A 289 21.72 -11.47 -11.31
N ASN A 290 21.65 -11.66 -9.99
CA ASN A 290 22.26 -10.73 -9.05
C ASN A 290 23.71 -11.18 -8.83
N ASP A 291 24.63 -10.24 -9.02
CA ASP A 291 26.09 -10.25 -8.78
C ASP A 291 26.72 -11.59 -8.37
N GLY A 292 27.56 -12.13 -9.26
CA GLY A 292 28.48 -13.23 -9.00
C GLY A 292 29.72 -12.84 -8.21
#